data_AF-A0A2N8T627-F1
#
_entry.id   AF-A0A2N8T627-F1
#
_cell.length_a   1.000
_cell.length_b   1.000
_cell.length_c   1.000
_cell.angle_alpha   90.00
_cell.angle_beta   90.00
_cell.angle_gamma   90.00
#
_symmetry.space_group_name_H-M   'P 1'
#
loop_
_entity.id
_entity.type
_entity.pdbx_description
1 polymer ?
#
loop_
_entity_poly.entity_id
_entity_poly.type
_entity_poly.pdbx_seq_one_letter_code
_entity_poly.pdbx_strand_id
1 'polypeptide(L)'
;MYEKWESEHSATETQVREELGLLNQPVKAERDDNDDPFANMFPSMAEAKSEAKTAPAAPLVEVPADIQAMREQARAEDPALRMYPPEKQITAISENAFDSVPDMPQEQRVAVAHELRRMTADLGFGNNDVSELNNRIRQIEANPLDVGQARAEASKLLVREFGKDADRALADARKLVMRDPRVAQIIEQTGLGDDPQTILKFAKQARSLRQKGKLK
;
A
#
# COMPACT_ATOMS: atom_id res chain seq x y z
N MET A 1 -26.19 59.51 37.32
CA MET A 1 -26.08 60.69 36.43
C MET A 1 -24.60 60.92 36.19
N TYR A 2 -24.10 60.46 35.03
CA TYR A 2 -23.00 60.98 34.20
C TYR A 2 -22.42 59.83 33.36
N GLU A 3 -23.16 59.55 32.28
CA GLU A 3 -22.60 59.11 31.01
C GLU A 3 -21.62 60.19 30.49
N LYS A 4 -20.49 59.75 29.93
CA LYS A 4 -19.71 60.36 28.82
C LYS A 4 -18.24 60.02 29.01
N TRP A 5 -17.80 58.92 28.40
CA TRP A 5 -16.40 58.75 27.98
C TRP A 5 -16.38 57.85 26.73
N GLU A 6 -17.16 58.25 25.73
CA GLU A 6 -16.96 57.86 24.33
C GLU A 6 -16.42 59.07 23.56
N SER A 7 -15.69 58.76 22.49
CA SER A 7 -15.20 59.64 21.42
C SER A 7 -13.87 60.34 21.67
N GLU A 8 -12.80 59.67 21.26
CA GLU A 8 -11.47 60.12 20.81
C GLU A 8 -10.63 58.84 20.98
N HIS A 9 -10.42 58.00 19.96
CA HIS A 9 -9.36 58.17 18.97
C HIS A 9 -9.61 57.21 17.79
N SER A 10 -10.67 57.49 17.01
CA SER A 10 -10.75 57.01 15.62
C SER A 10 -9.91 57.94 14.76
N ALA A 11 -9.13 57.34 13.85
CA ALA A 11 -8.29 57.97 12.84
C ALA A 11 -6.88 58.35 13.29
N THR A 12 -5.92 57.43 13.09
CA THR A 12 -4.60 57.69 12.46
C THR A 12 -3.70 56.44 12.59
N GLU A 13 -3.99 55.37 11.85
CA GLU A 13 -2.98 54.33 11.63
C GLU A 13 -3.06 53.68 10.24
N THR A 14 -3.58 54.44 9.27
CA THR A 14 -3.56 54.10 7.84
C THR A 14 -2.36 54.74 7.12
N GLN A 15 -1.35 55.23 7.86
CA GLN A 15 -0.32 56.08 7.27
C GLN A 15 1.05 55.97 7.96
N VAL A 16 1.57 54.75 8.09
CA VAL A 16 3.04 54.50 8.08
C VAL A 16 3.32 53.24 7.26
N ARG A 17 2.63 53.17 6.11
CA ARG A 17 3.03 52.37 4.95
C ARG A 17 3.86 53.34 4.11
N GLU A 18 5.07 52.94 3.72
CA GLU A 18 6.09 53.75 3.03
C GLU A 18 7.01 54.56 3.96
N GLU A 19 8.00 53.90 4.53
CA GLU A 19 9.41 54.23 4.36
C GLU A 19 10.22 53.42 5.36
N LEU A 20 10.86 52.37 4.86
CA LEU A 20 12.14 51.79 5.26
C LEU A 20 12.15 50.36 4.72
N GLY A 21 12.27 50.27 3.39
CA GLY A 21 12.76 49.06 2.77
C GLY A 21 14.17 48.81 3.28
N LEU A 22 14.35 47.71 4.00
CA LEU A 22 15.56 46.88 4.05
C LEU A 22 15.25 45.63 4.89
N LEU A 23 15.66 44.48 4.35
CA LEU A 23 15.64 43.13 4.94
C LEU A 23 14.32 42.35 4.85
N ASN A 24 13.88 42.18 3.61
CA ASN A 24 13.24 40.94 3.17
C ASN A 24 14.33 39.85 3.10
N GLN A 25 14.50 39.07 4.18
CA GLN A 25 15.13 37.75 4.08
C GLN A 25 14.03 36.70 4.21
N PRO A 26 13.70 35.94 3.16
CA PRO A 26 12.93 34.72 3.34
C PRO A 26 13.80 33.76 4.16
N VAL A 27 13.33 33.38 5.34
CA VAL A 27 13.82 32.18 6.02
C VAL A 27 13.48 31.01 5.09
N LYS A 28 14.43 30.65 4.23
CA LYS A 28 14.43 29.35 3.56
C LYS A 28 14.59 28.31 4.66
N ALA A 29 13.46 27.83 5.18
CA ALA A 29 13.41 26.48 5.72
C ALA A 29 13.54 25.53 4.52
N GLU A 30 14.78 25.33 4.06
CA GLU A 30 15.15 24.10 3.35
C GLU A 30 15.07 22.99 4.42
N ARG A 31 13.85 22.52 4.68
CA ARG A 31 13.67 21.14 5.11
C ARG A 31 13.89 20.31 3.85
N ASP A 32 14.94 19.52 3.86
CA ASP A 32 15.08 18.41 2.93
C ASP A 32 13.84 17.52 3.08
N ASP A 33 12.89 17.64 2.15
CA ASP A 33 11.70 16.78 2.05
C ASP A 33 12.06 15.34 1.63
N ASN A 34 13.35 14.97 1.67
CA ASN A 34 13.89 13.66 1.29
C ASN A 34 14.13 12.69 2.46
N ASP A 35 13.93 13.12 3.71
CA ASP A 35 14.10 12.29 4.90
C ASP A 35 12.77 11.77 5.49
N ASP A 36 11.71 11.66 4.68
CA ASP A 36 10.53 10.89 5.09
C ASP A 36 10.77 9.39 4.82
N PRO A 37 10.98 8.54 5.85
CA PRO A 37 11.17 7.10 5.68
C PRO A 37 9.94 6.40 5.08
N PHE A 38 8.84 7.13 4.87
CA PHE A 38 7.61 6.69 4.21
C PHE A 38 7.44 7.23 2.77
N ALA A 39 8.09 8.33 2.38
CA ALA A 39 7.91 8.93 1.05
C ALA A 39 8.44 8.05 -0.10
N ASN A 40 9.43 7.20 0.17
CA ASN A 40 10.01 6.25 -0.78
C ASN A 40 9.63 4.78 -0.48
N MET A 41 8.47 4.53 0.15
CA MET A 41 8.03 3.17 0.48
C MET A 41 7.85 2.25 -0.74
N PHE A 42 7.54 2.84 -1.90
CA PHE A 42 7.47 2.18 -3.20
C PHE A 42 8.07 3.14 -4.22
N PRO A 43 9.27 2.89 -4.78
CA PRO A 43 9.83 3.76 -5.81
C PRO A 43 8.90 3.74 -7.01
N SER A 44 8.46 4.92 -7.46
CA SER A 44 7.61 5.04 -8.64
C SER A 44 8.34 4.45 -9.85
N MET A 45 7.80 3.37 -10.41
CA MET A 45 8.21 2.86 -11.73
C MET A 45 7.49 3.65 -12.82
N ALA A 46 7.50 4.99 -12.70
CA ALA A 46 7.02 5.88 -13.74
C ALA A 46 8.11 6.05 -14.80
N GLU A 47 8.16 5.12 -15.75
CA GLU A 47 8.31 5.36 -17.20
C GLU A 47 8.60 4.03 -17.92
N ALA A 48 7.55 3.23 -18.09
CA ALA A 48 7.48 2.34 -19.26
C ALA A 48 6.32 2.85 -20.12
N LYS A 49 6.62 3.72 -21.09
CA LYS A 49 5.69 4.06 -22.17
C LYS A 49 5.37 2.79 -22.95
N SER A 50 4.22 2.17 -22.69
CA SER A 50 3.71 1.10 -23.55
C SER A 50 2.88 1.72 -24.66
N GLU A 51 3.46 1.83 -25.85
CA GLU A 51 2.71 2.05 -27.08
C GLU A 51 1.81 0.83 -27.32
N ALA A 52 0.49 1.06 -27.33
CA ALA A 52 -0.51 0.04 -27.58
C ALA A 52 -0.45 -0.40 -29.06
N LYS A 53 0.25 -1.51 -29.32
CA LYS A 53 0.18 -2.24 -30.59
C LYS A 53 -0.59 -3.53 -30.35
N THR A 54 -1.68 -3.71 -31.11
CA THR A 54 -2.59 -4.84 -31.05
C THR A 54 -1.81 -6.16 -31.18
N ALA A 55 -1.73 -6.94 -30.10
CA ALA A 55 -1.06 -8.23 -30.03
C ALA A 55 -2.06 -9.33 -29.62
N PRO A 56 -1.91 -10.56 -30.13
CA PRO A 56 -2.80 -11.69 -29.82
C PRO A 56 -2.68 -12.09 -28.34
N ALA A 57 -3.79 -12.57 -27.77
CA ALA A 57 -4.01 -13.04 -26.40
C ALA A 57 -2.74 -13.09 -25.52
N ALA A 58 -2.56 -12.05 -24.69
CA ALA A 58 -1.44 -11.94 -23.77
C ALA A 58 -1.34 -13.18 -22.84
N PRO A 59 -0.12 -13.66 -22.54
CA PRO A 59 0.09 -14.86 -21.76
C PRO A 59 -0.47 -14.70 -20.34
N LEU A 60 -0.87 -15.85 -19.79
CA LEU A 60 -1.06 -16.12 -18.36
C LEU A 60 0.01 -15.36 -17.56
N VAL A 61 -0.38 -14.55 -16.57
CA VAL A 61 0.52 -13.71 -15.74
C VAL A 61 1.86 -14.40 -15.53
N GLU A 62 2.93 -13.94 -16.19
CA GLU A 62 4.23 -14.59 -16.10
C GLU A 62 4.69 -14.56 -14.64
N VAL A 63 4.85 -15.76 -14.06
CA VAL A 63 5.30 -15.90 -12.67
C VAL A 63 6.81 -15.72 -12.65
N PRO A 64 7.38 -14.79 -11.87
CA PRO A 64 8.83 -14.62 -11.76
C PRO A 64 9.52 -15.93 -11.39
N ALA A 65 10.70 -16.20 -11.97
CA ALA A 65 11.42 -17.46 -11.77
C ALA A 65 11.71 -17.76 -10.29
N ASP A 66 12.05 -16.74 -9.50
CA ASP A 66 12.30 -16.87 -8.06
C ASP A 66 11.05 -17.32 -7.28
N ILE A 67 9.86 -16.85 -7.69
CA ILE A 67 8.58 -17.27 -7.12
C ILE A 67 8.26 -18.71 -7.50
N GLN A 68 8.53 -19.11 -8.75
CA GLN A 68 8.37 -20.49 -9.19
C GLN A 68 9.27 -21.43 -8.36
N ALA A 69 10.55 -21.07 -8.20
CA ALA A 69 11.51 -21.83 -7.39
C ALA A 69 11.08 -21.92 -5.91
N MET A 70 10.60 -20.81 -5.33
CA MET A 70 10.05 -20.80 -3.96
C MET A 70 8.87 -21.78 -3.81
N ARG A 71 7.94 -21.79 -4.78
CA ARG A 71 6.78 -22.70 -4.78
C ARG A 71 7.19 -24.16 -4.99
N GLU A 72 8.22 -24.42 -5.78
CA GLU A 72 8.80 -25.76 -5.96
C GLU A 72 9.46 -26.26 -4.68
N GLN A 73 10.26 -25.41 -4.04
CA GLN A 73 10.86 -25.71 -2.75
C GLN A 73 9.78 -26.01 -1.70
N ALA A 74 8.75 -25.17 -1.60
CA ALA A 74 7.63 -25.39 -0.67
C ALA A 74 6.93 -26.74 -0.92
N ARG A 75 6.74 -27.13 -2.19
CA ARG A 75 6.19 -28.46 -2.56
C ARG A 75 7.13 -29.62 -2.31
N ALA A 76 8.44 -29.38 -2.29
CA ALA A 76 9.42 -30.39 -1.91
C ALA A 76 9.45 -30.61 -0.40
N GLU A 77 9.30 -29.54 0.38
CA GLU A 77 9.21 -29.55 1.84
C GLU A 77 7.87 -30.12 2.35
N ASP A 78 6.77 -29.81 1.65
CA ASP A 78 5.42 -30.31 1.95
C ASP A 78 4.76 -30.93 0.71
N PRO A 79 4.87 -32.27 0.54
CA PRO A 79 4.24 -32.98 -0.56
C PRO A 79 2.71 -32.87 -0.60
N ALA A 80 2.04 -32.55 0.52
CA ALA A 80 0.59 -32.40 0.55
C ALA A 80 0.12 -31.24 -0.34
N LEU A 81 0.97 -30.22 -0.55
CA LEU A 81 0.70 -29.11 -1.47
C LEU A 81 0.55 -29.54 -2.94
N ARG A 82 1.01 -30.75 -3.31
CA ARG A 82 0.75 -31.33 -4.65
C ARG A 82 -0.68 -31.87 -4.78
N MET A 83 -1.22 -32.42 -3.69
CA MET A 83 -2.57 -32.99 -3.66
C MET A 83 -3.63 -31.93 -3.34
N TYR A 84 -3.29 -31.00 -2.44
CA TYR A 84 -4.17 -29.95 -1.95
C TYR A 84 -3.57 -28.56 -2.23
N PRO A 85 -3.54 -28.15 -3.50
CA PRO A 85 -2.87 -26.92 -3.87
C PRO A 85 -3.61 -25.70 -3.28
N PRO A 86 -2.87 -24.68 -2.78
CA PRO A 86 -3.46 -23.56 -2.03
C PRO A 86 -4.51 -22.77 -2.81
N GLU A 87 -4.36 -22.67 -4.14
CA GLU A 87 -5.33 -21.96 -4.99
C GLU A 87 -6.71 -22.63 -5.06
N LYS A 88 -6.85 -23.87 -4.62
CA LYS A 88 -8.16 -24.53 -4.48
C LYS A 88 -8.80 -24.26 -3.12
N GLN A 89 -8.04 -23.77 -2.15
CA GLN A 89 -8.53 -23.51 -0.79
C GLN A 89 -9.00 -22.07 -0.62
N ILE A 90 -8.45 -21.13 -1.40
CA ILE A 90 -8.83 -19.71 -1.37
C ILE A 90 -9.94 -19.47 -2.40
N THR A 91 -11.18 -19.35 -1.95
CA THR A 91 -12.37 -19.12 -2.77
C THR A 91 -12.83 -17.66 -2.76
N ALA A 92 -12.29 -16.83 -1.85
CA ALA A 92 -12.64 -15.41 -1.73
C ALA A 92 -12.30 -14.58 -2.98
N ILE A 93 -11.41 -15.08 -3.84
CA ILE A 93 -11.16 -14.53 -5.19
C ILE A 93 -11.97 -15.39 -6.16
N SER A 94 -13.10 -14.86 -6.63
CA SER A 94 -13.97 -15.60 -7.55
C SER A 94 -13.48 -15.48 -9.00
N GLU A 95 -13.77 -16.50 -9.82
CA GLU A 95 -13.46 -16.48 -11.25
C GLU A 95 -14.28 -15.42 -11.99
N ASN A 96 -15.47 -15.10 -11.48
CA ASN A 96 -16.34 -14.06 -12.00
C ASN A 96 -15.95 -12.64 -11.56
N ALA A 97 -14.89 -12.48 -10.75
CA ALA A 97 -14.42 -11.15 -10.32
C ALA A 97 -13.99 -10.27 -11.51
N PHE A 98 -13.70 -10.89 -12.65
CA PHE A 98 -13.28 -10.24 -13.88
C PHE A 98 -14.40 -10.12 -14.91
N ASP A 99 -15.66 -10.34 -14.49
CA ASP A 99 -16.83 -10.30 -15.38
C ASP A 99 -16.99 -8.98 -16.13
N SER A 100 -16.66 -7.89 -15.45
CA SER A 100 -16.71 -6.53 -15.97
C SER A 100 -15.53 -6.15 -16.87
N VAL A 101 -14.48 -6.99 -17.00
CA VAL A 101 -13.35 -6.67 -17.88
C VAL A 101 -13.72 -7.00 -19.33
N PRO A 102 -13.79 -5.99 -20.23
CA PRO A 102 -14.10 -6.22 -21.63
C PRO A 102 -13.07 -7.12 -22.29
N ASP A 103 -13.49 -7.94 -23.24
CA ASP A 103 -12.64 -8.74 -24.14
C ASP A 103 -11.69 -9.75 -23.48
N MET A 104 -11.76 -9.98 -22.16
CA MET A 104 -10.97 -11.02 -21.49
C MET A 104 -11.62 -12.40 -21.70
N PRO A 105 -10.97 -13.38 -22.35
CA PRO A 105 -11.51 -14.74 -22.49
C PRO A 105 -11.70 -15.44 -21.14
N GLN A 106 -12.68 -16.34 -21.05
CA GLN A 106 -13.00 -17.07 -19.81
C GLN A 106 -11.78 -17.83 -19.26
N GLU A 107 -11.00 -18.48 -20.13
CA GLU A 107 -9.80 -19.22 -19.73
C GLU A 107 -8.77 -18.30 -19.06
N GLN A 108 -8.63 -17.07 -19.56
CA GLN A 108 -7.72 -16.08 -18.98
C GLN A 108 -8.23 -15.60 -17.60
N ARG A 109 -9.54 -15.40 -17.43
CA ARG A 109 -10.15 -15.04 -16.14
C ARG A 109 -9.87 -16.08 -15.06
N VAL A 110 -10.10 -17.35 -15.41
CA VAL A 110 -9.84 -18.49 -14.52
C VAL A 110 -8.37 -18.53 -14.14
N ALA A 111 -7.46 -18.39 -15.10
CA ALA A 111 -6.03 -18.39 -14.84
C ALA A 111 -5.58 -17.23 -13.94
N VAL A 112 -6.08 -16.02 -14.18
CA VAL A 112 -5.77 -14.84 -13.34
C VAL A 112 -6.29 -15.06 -11.91
N ALA A 113 -7.53 -15.52 -11.76
CA ALA A 113 -8.09 -15.83 -10.44
C ALA A 113 -7.24 -16.89 -9.71
N HIS A 114 -6.86 -17.96 -10.40
CA HIS A 114 -5.99 -19.00 -9.85
C HIS A 114 -4.63 -18.44 -9.40
N GLU A 115 -3.99 -17.61 -10.21
CA GLU A 115 -2.69 -17.04 -9.84
C GLU A 115 -2.80 -16.05 -8.68
N LEU A 116 -3.85 -15.21 -8.63
CA LEU A 116 -4.08 -14.33 -7.48
C LEU A 116 -4.32 -15.12 -6.18
N ARG A 117 -5.03 -16.26 -6.26
CA ARG A 117 -5.17 -17.17 -5.13
C ARG A 117 -3.81 -17.75 -4.70
N ARG A 118 -2.93 -18.09 -5.66
CA ARG A 118 -1.56 -18.51 -5.31
C ARG A 118 -0.75 -17.40 -4.67
N MET A 119 -0.78 -16.19 -5.22
CA MET A 119 -0.07 -15.04 -4.66
C MET A 119 -0.51 -14.74 -3.22
N THR A 120 -1.81 -14.79 -2.95
CA THR A 120 -2.33 -14.61 -1.58
C THR A 120 -1.92 -15.74 -0.64
N ALA A 121 -1.92 -16.99 -1.12
CA ALA A 121 -1.38 -18.12 -0.36
C ALA A 121 0.13 -18.02 -0.11
N ASP A 122 0.91 -17.49 -1.06
CA ASP A 122 2.34 -17.29 -0.90
C ASP A 122 2.61 -16.30 0.24
N LEU A 123 1.81 -15.23 0.34
CA LEU A 123 1.81 -14.28 1.48
C LEU A 123 1.33 -14.95 2.79
N GLY A 124 0.75 -16.14 2.71
CA GLY A 124 0.20 -16.91 3.83
C GLY A 124 -1.14 -16.39 4.33
N PHE A 125 -1.89 -15.70 3.46
CA PHE A 125 -3.25 -15.23 3.73
C PHE A 125 -4.30 -16.29 3.40
N GLY A 126 -5.38 -16.31 4.18
CA GLY A 126 -6.54 -17.17 3.95
C GLY A 126 -7.74 -16.42 3.39
N ASN A 127 -8.89 -17.10 3.28
CA ASN A 127 -10.14 -16.52 2.77
C ASN A 127 -10.59 -15.26 3.53
N ASN A 128 -10.47 -15.27 4.85
CA ASN A 128 -10.88 -14.14 5.68
C ASN A 128 -9.99 -12.92 5.41
N ASP A 129 -8.68 -13.11 5.31
CA ASP A 129 -7.74 -12.04 4.99
C ASP A 129 -8.02 -11.42 3.63
N VAL A 130 -8.26 -12.27 2.61
CA VAL A 130 -8.60 -11.79 1.26
C VAL A 130 -9.92 -11.02 1.25
N SER A 131 -10.92 -11.50 1.99
CA SER A 131 -12.21 -10.82 2.10
C SER A 131 -12.08 -9.46 2.79
N GLU A 132 -11.27 -9.39 3.85
CA GLU A 132 -10.95 -8.15 4.53
C GLU A 132 -10.21 -7.18 3.61
N LEU A 133 -9.18 -7.63 2.89
CA LEU A 133 -8.45 -6.79 1.92
C LEU A 133 -9.37 -6.27 0.83
N ASN A 134 -10.22 -7.11 0.23
CA ASN A 134 -11.21 -6.67 -0.77
C ASN A 134 -12.18 -5.61 -0.20
N ASN A 135 -12.60 -5.75 1.05
CA ASN A 135 -13.42 -4.74 1.71
C ASN A 135 -12.65 -3.43 1.93
N ARG A 136 -11.35 -3.48 2.27
CA ARG A 136 -10.49 -2.30 2.37
C ARG A 136 -10.34 -1.59 1.03
N ILE A 137 -10.09 -2.33 -0.05
CA ILE A 137 -10.00 -1.77 -1.40
C ILE A 137 -11.25 -0.96 -1.72
N ARG A 138 -12.45 -1.54 -1.54
CA ARG A 138 -13.72 -0.84 -1.79
C ARG A 138 -13.91 0.39 -0.90
N GLN A 139 -13.44 0.35 0.35
CA GLN A 139 -13.51 1.50 1.25
C GLN A 139 -12.62 2.64 0.78
N ILE A 140 -11.40 2.33 0.30
CA ILE A 140 -10.44 3.30 -0.22
C ILE A 140 -10.93 3.90 -1.55
N GLU A 141 -11.48 3.08 -2.44
CA GLU A 141 -12.08 3.54 -3.70
C GLU A 141 -13.26 4.49 -3.45
N ALA A 142 -14.12 4.17 -2.48
CA ALA A 142 -15.26 5.01 -2.12
C ALA A 142 -14.86 6.27 -1.34
N ASN A 143 -13.81 6.19 -0.51
CA ASN A 143 -13.33 7.28 0.33
C ASN A 143 -11.79 7.30 0.30
N PRO A 144 -11.19 8.03 -0.65
CA PRO A 144 -9.74 8.14 -0.75
C PRO A 144 -9.11 8.60 0.56
N LEU A 145 -7.99 7.97 0.93
CA LEU A 145 -7.28 8.27 2.18
C LEU A 145 -6.50 9.58 2.08
N ASP A 146 -6.47 10.35 3.16
CA ASP A 146 -5.38 11.30 3.38
C ASP A 146 -4.12 10.52 3.75
N VAL A 147 -3.18 10.43 2.81
CA VAL A 147 -1.95 9.65 2.92
C VAL A 147 -1.11 10.06 4.14
N GLY A 148 -1.03 11.36 4.44
CA GLY A 148 -0.25 11.85 5.58
C GLY A 148 -0.87 11.41 6.91
N GLN A 149 -2.19 11.55 7.04
CA GLN A 149 -2.92 11.10 8.22
C GLN A 149 -2.88 9.56 8.36
N ALA A 150 -3.06 8.84 7.25
CA ALA A 150 -3.05 7.38 7.24
C ALA A 150 -1.68 6.82 7.66
N ARG A 151 -0.58 7.36 7.16
CA ARG A 151 0.78 6.94 7.58
C ARG A 151 1.05 7.21 9.05
N ALA A 152 0.60 8.35 9.57
CA ALA A 152 0.70 8.65 11.00
C ALA A 152 -0.13 7.66 11.84
N GLU A 153 -1.32 7.27 11.38
CA GLU A 153 -2.15 6.27 12.04
C GLU A 153 -1.51 4.88 11.98
N ALA A 154 -0.98 4.46 10.83
CA ALA A 154 -0.26 3.20 10.67
C ALA A 154 0.92 3.10 11.64
N SER A 155 1.71 4.17 11.77
CA SER A 155 2.82 4.25 12.71
C SER A 155 2.35 4.07 14.16
N LYS A 156 1.25 4.74 14.56
CA LYS A 156 0.66 4.58 15.90
C LYS A 156 0.18 3.14 16.14
N LEU A 157 -0.46 2.51 15.15
CA LEU A 157 -0.94 1.13 15.25
C LEU A 157 0.23 0.14 15.40
N LEU A 158 1.31 0.33 14.63
CA LEU A 158 2.50 -0.50 14.71
C LEU A 158 3.20 -0.35 16.07
N VAL A 159 3.35 0.87 16.59
CA VAL A 159 3.91 1.11 17.93
C VAL A 159 3.02 0.47 19.01
N ARG A 160 1.69 0.55 18.86
CA ARG A 160 0.77 -0.09 19.79
C ARG A 160 0.89 -1.61 19.80
N GLU A 161 1.05 -2.24 18.63
CA GLU A 161 1.10 -3.70 18.50
C GLU A 161 2.49 -4.28 18.81
N PHE A 162 3.54 -3.63 18.34
CA PHE A 162 4.91 -4.15 18.36
C PHE A 162 5.84 -3.42 19.35
N GLY A 163 5.40 -2.30 19.92
CA GLY A 163 6.21 -1.50 20.84
C GLY A 163 7.51 -1.03 20.19
N LYS A 164 8.64 -1.35 20.82
CA LYS A 164 9.99 -0.97 20.34
C LYS A 164 10.37 -1.62 19.01
N ASP A 165 9.69 -2.70 18.62
CA ASP A 165 9.97 -3.42 17.37
C ASP A 165 9.15 -2.90 16.18
N ALA A 166 8.41 -1.79 16.32
CA ALA A 166 7.53 -1.27 15.28
C ALA A 166 8.22 -1.05 13.93
N ASP A 167 9.39 -0.40 13.93
CA ASP A 167 10.16 -0.13 12.71
C ASP A 167 10.63 -1.42 12.04
N ARG A 168 11.03 -2.41 12.85
CA ARG A 168 11.43 -3.72 12.36
C ARG A 168 10.23 -4.49 11.78
N ALA A 169 9.08 -4.42 12.42
CA ALA A 169 7.84 -5.05 11.93
C ALA A 169 7.41 -4.44 10.59
N LEU A 170 7.57 -3.12 10.44
CA LEU A 170 7.34 -2.43 9.17
C LEU A 170 8.33 -2.87 8.09
N ALA A 171 9.61 -2.97 8.43
CA ALA A 171 10.64 -3.45 7.50
C ALA A 171 10.35 -4.89 7.04
N ASP A 172 9.92 -5.76 7.95
CA ASP A 172 9.52 -7.14 7.60
C ASP A 172 8.28 -7.16 6.70
N ALA A 173 7.29 -6.30 6.96
CA ALA A 173 6.12 -6.15 6.09
C ALA A 173 6.53 -5.77 4.66
N ARG A 174 7.45 -4.80 4.52
CA ARG A 174 8.00 -4.39 3.21
C ARG A 174 8.72 -5.56 2.53
N LYS A 175 9.56 -6.30 3.26
CA LYS A 175 10.24 -7.49 2.73
C LYS A 175 9.25 -8.54 2.23
N LEU A 176 8.15 -8.76 2.96
CA LEU A 176 7.12 -9.72 2.57
C LEU A 176 6.45 -9.31 1.25
N VAL A 177 6.08 -8.03 1.12
CA VAL A 177 5.49 -7.48 -0.11
C VAL A 177 6.48 -7.56 -1.27
N MET A 178 7.73 -7.16 -1.04
CA MET A 178 8.75 -7.11 -2.09
C MET A 178 9.26 -8.47 -2.55
N ARG A 179 8.86 -9.55 -1.90
CA ARG A 179 9.19 -10.91 -2.34
C ARG A 179 8.60 -11.24 -3.71
N ASP A 180 7.42 -10.69 -4.03
CA ASP A 180 6.79 -10.81 -5.35
C ASP A 180 6.46 -9.41 -5.90
N PRO A 181 7.14 -8.94 -6.97
CA PRO A 181 6.90 -7.62 -7.55
C PRO A 181 5.44 -7.38 -7.96
N ARG A 182 4.71 -8.44 -8.33
CA ARG A 182 3.31 -8.35 -8.73
C ARG A 182 2.40 -8.01 -7.55
N VAL A 183 2.74 -8.49 -6.34
CA VAL A 183 2.03 -8.11 -5.11
C VAL A 183 2.24 -6.64 -4.81
N ALA A 184 3.47 -6.15 -4.92
CA ALA A 184 3.77 -4.73 -4.72
C ALA A 184 2.96 -3.84 -5.66
N GLN A 185 2.88 -4.21 -6.94
CA GLN A 185 2.07 -3.50 -7.93
C GLN A 185 0.57 -3.49 -7.57
N ILE A 186 0.00 -4.62 -7.14
CA ILE A 186 -1.41 -4.68 -6.71
C ILE A 186 -1.65 -3.75 -5.51
N ILE A 187 -0.75 -3.77 -4.52
CA ILE A 187 -0.87 -2.95 -3.31
C ILE A 187 -0.81 -1.46 -3.63
N GLU A 188 0.07 -1.05 -4.54
CA GLU A 188 0.19 0.32 -5.03
C GLU A 188 -1.08 0.75 -5.79
N GLN A 189 -1.52 -0.04 -6.77
CA GLN A 189 -2.67 0.29 -7.61
C GLN A 189 -3.98 0.40 -6.83
N THR A 190 -4.10 -0.35 -5.73
CA THR A 190 -5.32 -0.39 -4.90
C THR A 190 -5.28 0.59 -3.73
N GLY A 191 -4.16 1.30 -3.51
CA GLY A 191 -3.97 2.17 -2.35
C GLY A 191 -3.83 1.45 -1.01
N LEU A 192 -3.77 0.11 -1.01
CA LEU A 192 -3.59 -0.69 0.19
C LEU A 192 -2.25 -0.43 0.90
N GLY A 193 -1.26 0.11 0.18
CA GLY A 193 0.07 0.41 0.71
C GLY A 193 0.08 1.53 1.75
N ASP A 194 -0.87 2.46 1.69
CA ASP A 194 -1.01 3.57 2.64
C ASP A 194 -2.07 3.29 3.71
N ASP A 195 -2.79 2.16 3.59
CA ASP A 195 -3.89 1.80 4.47
C ASP A 195 -3.40 1.27 5.84
N PRO A 196 -3.75 1.92 6.98
CA PRO A 196 -3.16 1.60 8.28
C PRO A 196 -3.40 0.16 8.75
N GLN A 197 -4.62 -0.36 8.52
CA GLN A 197 -4.98 -1.71 8.92
C GLN A 197 -4.31 -2.76 8.03
N THR A 198 -4.16 -2.45 6.75
CA THR A 198 -3.46 -3.32 5.81
C THR A 198 -1.97 -3.40 6.16
N ILE A 199 -1.30 -2.28 6.42
CA ILE A 199 0.10 -2.26 6.88
C ILE A 199 0.26 -3.12 8.15
N LEU A 200 -0.63 -2.95 9.13
CA LEU A 200 -0.60 -3.74 10.37
C LEU A 200 -0.78 -5.25 10.09
N LYS A 201 -1.71 -5.63 9.20
CA LYS A 201 -1.95 -7.02 8.80
C LYS A 201 -0.69 -7.64 8.17
N PHE A 202 -0.06 -6.95 7.22
CA PHE A 202 1.18 -7.42 6.59
C PHE A 202 2.33 -7.53 7.60
N ALA A 203 2.44 -6.59 8.55
CA ALA A 203 3.45 -6.67 9.61
C ALA A 203 3.26 -7.89 10.53
N LYS A 204 2.00 -8.18 10.93
CA LYS A 204 1.67 -9.39 11.71
C LYS A 204 2.02 -10.66 10.94
N GLN A 205 1.68 -10.70 9.66
CA GLN A 205 1.93 -11.84 8.81
C GLN A 205 3.43 -12.06 8.56
N ALA A 206 4.17 -10.99 8.29
CA ALA A 206 5.61 -11.03 8.10
C ALA A 206 6.33 -11.55 9.35
N ARG A 207 5.91 -11.10 10.54
CA ARG A 207 6.43 -11.62 11.82
C ARG A 207 6.16 -13.12 11.99
N SER A 208 4.94 -13.57 11.67
CA SER A 208 4.56 -15.00 11.72
C SER A 208 5.43 -15.85 10.78
N LEU A 209 5.65 -15.38 9.55
CA LEU A 209 6.50 -16.08 8.57
C LEU A 209 7.97 -16.09 9.00
N ARG A 210 8.48 -14.99 9.55
CA ARG A 210 9.85 -14.91 10.09
C ARG A 210 10.07 -15.91 11.23
N GLN A 211 9.10 -16.02 12.16
CA GLN A 211 9.15 -17.01 13.24
C GLN A 211 9.16 -18.45 12.72
N LYS A 212 8.54 -18.71 11.56
CA LYS A 212 8.56 -20.00 10.86
C LYS A 212 9.78 -20.20 9.96
N GLY A 213 10.72 -19.24 9.91
CA GLY A 213 11.90 -19.28 9.03
C GLY A 213 11.60 -19.06 7.54
N LYS A 214 10.38 -18.63 7.19
CA LYS A 214 9.90 -18.45 5.81
C LYS A 214 10.09 -17.03 5.26
N LEU A 215 10.57 -16.11 6.10
CA LEU A 215 10.94 -14.75 5.73
C LEU A 215 12.27 -14.43 6.41
N LYS A 216 13.28 -14.00 5.64
CA LYS A 216 14.66 -13.76 6.09
C LYS A 216 15.02 -12.28 6.06
#